data_AF-A0A843XBK6-F1
#
_entry.id   AF-A0A843XBK6-F1
#
_cell.length_a   1.000
_cell.length_b   1.000
_cell.length_c   1.000
_cell.angle_alpha   90.00
_cell.angle_beta   90.00
_cell.angle_gamma   90.00
#
_symmetry.space_group_name_H-M   'P 1'
#
loop_
_entity.id
_entity.type
_entity.pdbx_description
1 polymer ?
#
loop_
_entity_poly.entity_id
_entity_poly.type
_entity_poly.pdbx_seq_one_letter_code
_entity_poly.pdbx_strand_id
1 'polypeptide(L)'
;MASRGRRGRAPAREDEPRREERAEQKAPAPQGPVLPPPPPVDYGVFMQCLVEAMQTQAHTQATLQAQLEAQICLDGAYERCTARKS
;
A
#
# COMPACT_ATOMS: atom_id res chain seq x y z
N MET A 1 16.13 -60.63 -60.75
CA MET A 1 15.47 -60.13 -61.98
C MET A 1 14.40 -59.12 -61.60
N ALA A 2 14.28 -58.04 -62.39
CA ALA A 2 13.50 -56.79 -62.21
C ALA A 2 11.99 -57.00 -61.94
N SER A 3 11.19 -56.07 -61.40
CA SER A 3 10.91 -54.73 -61.96
C SER A 3 9.93 -53.88 -61.11
N ARG A 4 10.25 -52.59 -61.00
CA ARG A 4 9.40 -51.39 -61.23
C ARG A 4 8.09 -51.17 -60.45
N GLY A 5 8.05 -50.03 -59.75
CA GLY A 5 6.85 -49.23 -59.53
C GLY A 5 7.20 -47.81 -59.12
N ARG A 6 6.97 -46.83 -60.00
CA ARG A 6 7.35 -45.41 -59.86
C ARG A 6 6.25 -44.57 -59.19
N ARG A 7 6.71 -43.44 -58.62
CA ARG A 7 6.14 -42.07 -58.63
C ARG A 7 5.33 -41.57 -57.41
N GLY A 8 5.85 -40.47 -56.84
CA GLY A 8 5.17 -39.43 -56.06
C GLY A 8 6.21 -38.61 -55.26
N ARG A 9 7.03 -37.74 -55.87
CA ARG A 9 6.89 -36.26 -55.98
C ARG A 9 6.74 -35.59 -54.59
N ALA A 10 7.83 -35.25 -53.88
CA ALA A 10 8.65 -33.99 -53.91
C ALA A 10 8.25 -33.01 -52.76
N PRO A 11 9.05 -31.97 -52.42
CA PRO A 11 10.46 -31.93 -51.98
C PRO A 11 10.62 -31.02 -50.72
N ALA A 12 11.86 -30.62 -50.38
CA ALA A 12 12.25 -29.52 -49.47
C ALA A 12 12.23 -29.87 -47.96
N ARG A 13 13.23 -29.55 -47.15
CA ARG A 13 14.16 -28.39 -47.14
C ARG A 13 15.55 -28.86 -46.68
N GLU A 14 16.60 -28.49 -47.42
CA GLU A 14 17.55 -27.40 -47.08
C GLU A 14 18.20 -27.63 -45.71
N ASP A 15 19.46 -28.10 -45.72
CA ASP A 15 20.65 -27.24 -45.76
C ASP A 15 20.89 -26.61 -44.38
N GLU A 16 21.64 -27.35 -43.57
CA GLU A 16 22.76 -26.96 -42.69
C GLU A 16 22.88 -25.50 -42.12
N PRO A 17 23.91 -25.19 -41.30
CA PRO A 17 23.75 -24.81 -39.90
C PRO A 17 23.85 -23.29 -39.64
N ARG A 18 23.04 -22.74 -38.72
CA ARG A 18 23.27 -21.39 -38.15
C ARG A 18 23.10 -21.34 -36.63
N ARG A 19 24.21 -21.64 -35.96
CA ARG A 19 24.89 -20.73 -35.02
C ARG A 19 24.10 -19.48 -34.64
N GLU A 20 23.53 -19.47 -33.44
CA GLU A 20 23.21 -18.31 -32.60
C GLU A 20 22.74 -18.90 -31.26
N GLU A 21 23.62 -19.37 -30.38
CA GLU A 21 24.40 -18.50 -29.50
C GLU A 21 23.72 -17.16 -29.19
N ARG A 22 22.42 -17.17 -28.88
CA ARG A 22 21.89 -16.26 -27.85
C ARG A 22 22.08 -16.93 -26.51
N ALA A 23 23.35 -16.96 -26.09
CA ALA A 23 23.63 -16.68 -24.71
C ALA A 23 22.97 -15.32 -24.46
N GLU A 24 21.73 -15.37 -23.98
CA GLU A 24 21.04 -14.21 -23.47
C GLU A 24 21.90 -13.79 -22.28
N GLN A 25 22.84 -12.89 -22.56
CA GLN A 25 23.67 -12.25 -21.58
C GLN A 25 22.68 -11.62 -20.61
N LYS A 26 22.44 -12.31 -19.49
CA LYS A 26 21.83 -11.74 -18.30
C LYS A 26 22.75 -10.61 -17.90
N ALA A 27 22.55 -9.44 -18.51
CA ALA A 27 23.07 -8.20 -17.97
C ALA A 27 22.62 -8.18 -16.50
N PRO A 28 23.55 -8.04 -15.53
CA PRO A 28 23.14 -7.91 -14.15
C PRO A 28 22.16 -6.74 -14.08
N ALA A 29 21.00 -6.96 -13.45
CA ALA A 29 20.01 -5.91 -13.27
C ALA A 29 20.74 -4.66 -12.73
N PRO A 30 20.50 -3.47 -13.29
CA PRO A 30 21.13 -2.26 -12.79
C PRO A 30 20.84 -2.19 -11.28
N GLN A 31 21.90 -2.20 -10.47
CA GLN A 31 21.78 -1.98 -9.04
C GLN A 31 21.33 -0.53 -8.90
N GLY A 32 20.02 -0.32 -8.80
CA GLY A 32 19.44 0.96 -8.43
C GLY A 32 20.02 1.40 -7.08
N PRO A 33 19.93 2.70 -6.73
CA PRO A 33 20.44 3.17 -5.46
C PRO A 33 19.85 2.33 -4.33
N VAL A 34 20.71 1.65 -3.59
CA VAL A 34 20.32 0.90 -2.40
C VAL A 34 19.91 1.94 -1.37
N LEU A 35 18.61 2.06 -1.13
CA LEU A 35 18.10 2.88 -0.03
C LEU A 35 18.60 2.28 1.28
N PRO A 36 19.08 3.10 2.22
CA PRO A 36 19.46 2.61 3.54
C PRO A 36 18.25 1.91 4.18
N PRO A 37 18.48 0.85 4.98
CA PRO A 37 17.40 0.24 5.72
C PRO A 37 16.74 1.29 6.63
N PRO A 38 15.41 1.20 6.84
CA PRO A 38 14.73 2.10 7.77
C PRO A 38 15.36 1.97 9.16
N PRO A 39 15.41 3.08 9.92
CA PRO A 39 15.95 3.04 11.27
C PRO A 39 15.15 2.03 12.13
N PRO A 40 15.82 1.33 13.06
CA PRO A 40 15.14 0.44 13.98
C PRO A 40 14.13 1.25 14.81
N VAL A 41 12.89 0.79 14.85
CA VAL A 41 11.84 1.36 15.70
C VAL A 41 11.90 0.67 17.05
N ASP A 42 12.05 1.44 18.12
CA ASP A 42 11.85 0.93 19.48
C ASP A 42 10.36 0.75 19.72
N TYR A 43 9.92 -0.51 19.76
CA TYR A 43 8.52 -0.85 19.98
C TYR A 43 7.99 -0.32 21.33
N GLY A 44 8.85 -0.24 22.36
CA GLY A 44 8.49 0.32 23.65
C GLY A 44 8.16 1.81 23.56
N VAL A 45 9.00 2.57 22.86
CA VAL A 45 8.76 4.01 22.61
C VAL A 45 7.48 4.21 21.79
N PHE A 46 7.29 3.40 20.73
CA PHE A 46 6.08 3.47 19.91
C PHE A 46 4.81 3.22 20.73
N MET A 47 4.80 2.18 21.57
CA MET A 47 3.66 1.87 22.42
C MET A 47 3.42 2.96 23.47
N GLN A 48 4.47 3.55 24.03
CA GLN A 48 4.35 4.64 24.98
C GLN A 48 3.70 5.88 24.33
N CYS A 49 4.15 6.27 23.14
CA CYS A 49 3.53 7.36 22.38
C CYS A 49 2.06 7.09 22.06
N LEU A 50 1.71 5.85 21.71
CA LEU A 50 0.30 5.48 21.48
C LEU A 50 -0.55 5.61 22.75
N VAL A 51 -0.04 5.17 23.89
CA VAL A 51 -0.75 5.28 25.17
C VAL A 51 -0.96 6.75 25.55
N GLU A 52 0.06 7.59 25.41
CA GLU A 52 -0.06 9.04 25.66
C GLU A 52 -1.05 9.71 24.72
N ALA A 53 -1.05 9.35 23.44
CA ALA A 53 -1.98 9.88 22.45
C ALA A 53 -3.43 9.53 22.81
N MET A 54 -3.70 8.26 23.18
CA MET A 54 -5.03 7.84 23.61
C MET A 54 -5.50 8.54 24.88
N GLN A 55 -4.62 8.70 25.87
CA GLN A 55 -4.96 9.43 27.10
C GLN A 55 -5.28 10.90 26.80
N THR A 56 -4.44 11.55 25.99
CA THR A 56 -4.65 12.94 25.58
C THR A 56 -5.96 13.10 24.83
N GLN A 57 -6.29 12.17 23.93
CA GLN A 57 -7.56 12.16 23.22
C GLN A 57 -8.75 12.01 24.18
N ALA A 58 -8.68 11.08 25.13
CA ALA A 58 -9.76 10.87 26.10
C ALA A 58 -9.98 12.12 26.96
N HIS A 59 -8.91 12.74 27.46
CA HIS A 59 -9.00 13.96 28.26
C HIS A 59 -9.58 15.14 27.49
N THR A 60 -9.12 15.35 26.25
CA THR A 60 -9.63 16.44 25.40
C THR A 60 -11.09 16.22 25.03
N GLN A 61 -11.48 14.99 24.70
CA GLN A 61 -12.88 14.64 24.42
C GLN A 61 -13.78 14.92 25.63
N ALA A 62 -13.39 14.46 26.82
CA ALA A 62 -14.17 14.68 28.04
C ALA A 62 -14.32 16.17 28.36
N THR A 63 -13.26 16.96 28.16
CA THR A 63 -13.28 18.40 28.39
C THR A 63 -14.23 19.11 27.43
N LEU A 64 -14.16 18.80 26.13
CA LEU A 64 -15.05 19.37 25.13
C LEU A 64 -16.51 18.98 25.37
N GLN A 65 -16.77 17.74 25.77
CA GLN A 65 -18.11 17.30 26.13
C GLN A 65 -18.66 18.10 27.32
N ALA A 66 -17.87 18.24 28.39
CA ALA A 66 -18.28 19.04 29.55
C ALA A 66 -18.55 20.51 29.19
N GLN A 67 -17.74 21.09 28.30
CA GLN A 67 -17.96 22.46 27.81
C GLN A 67 -19.27 22.58 27.00
N LEU A 68 -19.57 21.63 26.12
CA LEU A 68 -20.82 21.60 25.36
C LEU A 68 -22.03 21.47 26.29
N GLU A 69 -21.98 20.57 27.26
CA GLU A 69 -23.04 20.38 28.25
C GLU A 69 -23.27 21.65 29.08
N ALA A 70 -22.20 22.31 29.51
CA ALA A 70 -22.27 23.59 30.22
C ALA A 70 -22.91 24.68 29.34
N GLN A 71 -22.52 24.76 28.07
CA GLN A 71 -23.08 25.73 27.12
C GLN A 71 -24.58 25.51 26.93
N ILE A 72 -25.02 24.27 26.72
CA ILE A 72 -26.44 23.91 26.59
C ILE A 72 -27.22 24.32 27.86
N CYS A 73 -26.64 24.08 29.04
CA CYS A 73 -27.27 24.46 30.30
C CYS A 73 -27.44 25.98 30.43
N LEU A 74 -26.41 26.75 30.07
CA LEU A 74 -26.43 28.21 30.09
C LEU A 74 -27.46 28.77 29.11
N ASP A 75 -27.50 28.26 27.87
CA ASP A 75 -28.45 28.71 26.85
C ASP A 75 -29.90 28.40 27.28
N GLY A 76 -30.16 27.20 27.81
CA GLY A 76 -31.47 26.85 28.34
C GLY A 76 -31.87 27.66 29.58
N ALA A 77 -30.91 28.11 30.39
CA ALA A 77 -31.17 29.03 31.51
C ALA A 77 -31.49 30.44 31.01
N TYR A 78 -30.77 30.91 29.98
CA TYR A 78 -30.99 32.21 29.35
C TYR A 78 -32.40 32.30 28.74
N GLU A 79 -32.81 31.32 27.94
CA GLU A 79 -34.15 31.25 27.33
C GLU A 79 -35.28 31.28 28.37
N ARG A 80 -35.11 30.56 29.49
CA ARG A 80 -36.09 30.61 30.59
C ARG A 80 -36.15 31.98 31.27
N CYS A 81 -35.01 32.66 31.37
CA CYS A 81 -34.95 34.00 31.97
C CYS A 81 -35.59 35.07 31.06
N THR A 82 -35.43 34.96 29.74
CA THR A 82 -36.03 35.89 28.78
C THR A 82 -37.53 35.65 28.62
N ALA A 83 -37.96 34.39 28.57
CA ALA A 83 -39.39 34.04 28.48
C ALA A 83 -40.21 34.49 29.71
N ARG A 84 -39.59 34.59 30.89
CA ARG A 84 -40.28 35.02 32.13
C ARG A 84 -40.38 36.54 32.29
N LYS A 85 -39.72 37.31 31.42
CA LYS A 85 -39.67 38.79 31.46
C LYS A 85 -40.52 39.45 30.37
N SER A 86 -41.10 38.68 29.45
CA SER A 86 -42.13 39.12 28.49
C SER A 86 -43.53 38.82 29.02
#